data_AF-A0A1J5T978-F1
#
_entry.id   AF-A0A1J5T978-F1
#
_cell.length_a   1.000
_cell.length_b   1.000
_cell.length_c   1.000
_cell.angle_alpha   90.00
_cell.angle_beta   90.00
_cell.angle_gamma   90.00
#
_symmetry.space_group_name_H-M   'P 1'
#
loop_
_entity.id
_entity.type
_entity.pdbx_description
1 polymer ?
#
loop_
_entity_poly.entity_id
_entity_poly.type
_entity_poly.pdbx_seq_one_letter_code
_entity_poly.pdbx_strand_id
1 'polypeptide(L)' 'MAHEVSLDINSKFVLHKDVKVEVKTDEGKLGTLLISKGNIEWLPAGNSVNKHRLSWTKFADLMEKQGKPAKSK' A
#
# COMPACT_ATOMS: atom_id res chain seq x y z
N MET A 1 -11.20 2.10 -21.27
CA MET A 1 -10.17 2.96 -20.65
C MET A 1 -9.05 2.04 -20.21
N ALA A 2 -7.84 2.22 -20.75
CA ALA A 2 -6.71 1.36 -20.43
C ALA A 2 -6.12 1.84 -19.09
N HIS A 3 -6.25 1.03 -18.04
CA HIS A 3 -5.60 1.33 -16.76
C HIS A 3 -4.19 0.76 -16.81
N GLU A 4 -3.19 1.63 -16.79
CA GLU A 4 -1.79 1.25 -16.69
C GLU A 4 -1.42 1.08 -15.21
N VAL A 5 -1.06 -0.15 -14.84
CA VAL A 5 -0.54 -0.50 -13.52
C VAL A 5 0.92 -0.87 -13.70
N SER A 6 1.83 0.05 -13.36
CA SER A 6 3.27 -0.22 -13.36
C SER A 6 3.70 -0.77 -11.99
N LEU A 7 4.49 -1.82 -12.01
CA LEU A 7 5.00 -2.51 -10.82
C LEU A 7 6.51 -2.67 -11.00
N ASP A 8 7.29 -1.91 -10.22
CA ASP A 8 8.75 -2.02 -10.17
C ASP A 8 9.13 -2.93 -8.99
N ILE A 9 9.57 -4.15 -9.29
CA ILE A 9 10.05 -5.12 -8.29
C ILE A 9 11.51 -5.43 -8.60
N ASN A 10 12.40 -4.89 -7.78
CA ASN A 10 13.80 -5.28 -7.78
C ASN A 10 14.06 -6.29 -6.64
N SER A 11 14.16 -7.57 -7.02
CA SER A 11 14.70 -8.70 -6.26
C SER A 11 13.82 -9.40 -5.20
N LYS A 12 13.96 -10.73 -5.16
CA LYS A 12 13.15 -11.75 -4.46
C LYS A 12 13.19 -11.74 -2.92
N PHE A 13 13.81 -10.77 -2.26
CA PHE A 13 13.85 -10.70 -0.80
C PHE A 13 13.66 -9.26 -0.32
N VAL A 14 12.49 -8.98 0.27
CA VAL A 14 12.15 -7.69 0.90
C VAL A 14 13.00 -7.53 2.15
N LEU A 15 14.20 -6.97 1.98
CA LEU A 15 15.15 -6.91 3.09
C LEU A 15 14.86 -5.72 3.98
N HIS A 16 14.60 -4.50 3.51
CA HIS A 16 14.34 -3.41 4.47
C HIS A 16 13.27 -2.35 4.14
N LYS A 17 13.00 -1.87 2.91
CA LYS A 17 11.81 -1.02 2.57
C LYS A 17 11.71 -0.73 1.06
N ASP A 18 11.11 -1.61 0.26
CA ASP A 18 11.39 -1.52 -1.18
C ASP A 18 10.17 -1.51 -2.12
N VAL A 19 8.95 -1.76 -1.64
CA VAL A 19 7.77 -1.66 -2.52
C VAL A 19 7.00 -0.37 -2.22
N LYS A 20 6.98 0.52 -3.20
CA LYS A 20 6.16 1.73 -3.21
C LYS A 20 5.04 1.56 -4.22
N VAL A 21 3.79 1.70 -3.78
CA VAL A 21 2.61 1.66 -4.67
C VAL A 21 1.94 3.02 -4.60
N GLU A 22 1.92 3.73 -5.72
CA GLU A 22 1.10 4.94 -5.83
C GLU A 22 -0.36 4.56 -6.08
N VAL A 23 -1.25 5.04 -5.21
CA VAL A 23 -2.68 4.79 -5.31
C VAL A 23 -3.36 6.08 -5.74
N LYS A 24 -4.09 6.01 -6.85
CA LYS A 24 -4.78 7.13 -7.49
C LYS A 24 -6.17 6.70 -7.93
N THR A 25 -7.08 7.67 -8.00
CA THR A 25 -8.37 7.59 -8.68
C THR A 25 -8.31 8.47 -9.93
N ASP A 26 -9.41 8.51 -10.69
CA ASP A 26 -9.55 9.45 -11.81
C ASP A 26 -9.51 10.92 -11.35
N GLU A 27 -9.82 11.18 -10.07
CA GLU A 27 -9.78 12.51 -9.44
C GLU A 27 -8.38 12.89 -8.95
N GLY A 28 -7.41 11.96 -8.96
CA GLY A 28 -6.02 12.22 -8.62
C GLY A 28 -5.42 11.25 -7.60
N LYS A 29 -4.23 11.59 -7.10
CA LYS A 29 -3.46 10.76 -6.15
C LYS A 29 -4.15 10.75 -4.78
N LEU A 30 -4.41 9.57 -4.24
CA LEU A 30 -4.88 9.39 -2.84
C LEU A 30 -3.69 9.31 -1.87
N GLY A 31 -2.61 8.67 -2.29
CA GLY A 31 -1.41 8.52 -1.48
C GLY A 31 -0.42 7.50 -2.04
N THR A 32 0.59 7.18 -1.24
CA THR A 32 1.59 6.17 -1.55
C THR A 32 1.63 5.14 -0.42
N LEU A 33 1.44 3.88 -0.77
CA LEU A 33 1.64 2.74 0.10
C LEU A 33 3.11 2.35 0.09
N LEU A 34 3.71 2.18 1.26
CA LEU A 34 5.08 1.72 1.43
C LEU A 34 5.03 0.36 2.13
N ILE A 35 5.57 -0.67 1.50
CA ILE A 35 5.54 -2.04 2.01
C ILE A 35 6.97 -2.49 2.30
N SER A 36 7.14 -3.06 3.49
CA SER A 36 8.42 -3.58 3.96
C SER A 36 8.23 -4.88 4.74
N LYS A 37 9.32 -5.55 5.09
CA LYS A 37 9.28 -6.76 5.91
C LYS A 37 8.59 -6.53 7.27
N GLY A 38 8.80 -5.37 7.89
CA GLY A 38 8.34 -5.12 9.25
C GLY A 38 7.00 -4.41 9.36
N ASN A 39 6.57 -3.70 8.32
CA ASN A 39 5.38 -2.86 8.38
C ASN A 39 4.85 -2.51 6.99
N ILE A 40 3.60 -2.07 7.00
CA ILE A 40 2.94 -1.35 5.92
C ILE A 40 2.69 0.09 6.36
N GLU A 41 2.98 1.05 5.49
CA GLU A 41 2.85 2.47 5.77
C GLU A 41 2.03 3.16 4.68
N TRP A 42 1.24 4.16 5.06
CA TRP A 42 0.45 4.97 4.15
C TRP A 42 0.88 6.43 4.26
N LEU A 43 1.31 7.00 3.14
CA LEU A 43 1.63 8.41 2.99
C LEU A 43 0.49 9.10 2.20
N PRO A 44 -0.38 9.90 2.85
CA PRO A 44 -1.47 10.59 2.17
C PRO A 44 -0.96 11.56 1.10
N ALA A 45 -1.73 11.75 0.03
CA ALA A 45 -1.42 12.79 -0.95
C ALA A 45 -1.39 14.18 -0.29
N GLY A 46 -0.46 15.03 -0.75
CA GLY A 46 -0.21 16.34 -0.14
C GLY A 46 0.58 16.31 1.17
N ASN A 47 0.90 15.13 1.71
CA ASN A 47 1.74 14.97 2.88
C ASN A 47 3.06 14.28 2.50
N SER A 48 4.19 14.93 2.75
CA SER A 48 5.52 14.38 2.46
C SER A 48 6.29 13.97 3.70
N VAL A 49 5.78 14.29 4.89
CA VAL A 49 6.52 14.18 6.16
C VAL A 49 5.92 13.10 7.05
N ASN A 50 4.61 13.13 7.25
CA ASN A 50 3.92 12.25 8.20
C ASN A 50 3.20 11.11 7.47
N LYS A 51 3.42 9.89 7.95
CA LYS A 51 2.82 8.67 7.43
C LYS A 51 2.12 7.90 8.53
N HIS A 52 1.10 7.15 8.16
CA HIS A 52 0.48 6.16 9.02
C HIS A 52 1.25 4.84 8.89
N ARG A 53 1.37 4.08 9.98
CA ARG A 53 2.12 2.81 9.99
C ARG A 53 1.35 1.76 10.76
N LEU A 54 1.28 0.55 10.22
CA LEU A 54 0.77 -0.64 10.90
C LEU A 54 1.81 -1.77 10.86
N SER A 55 1.82 -2.59 11.91
CA SER A 55 2.40 -3.93 11.80
C SER A 55 1.53 -4.79 10.87
N TRP A 56 2.09 -5.86 10.33
CA TRP A 56 1.33 -6.79 9.49
C TRP A 56 0.12 -7.41 10.22
N THR A 57 0.26 -7.72 11.51
CA THR A 57 -0.84 -8.23 12.33
C THR A 57 -1.98 -7.21 12.48
N LYS A 58 -1.67 -5.93 12.67
CA LYS A 58 -2.68 -4.87 12.77
C LYS A 58 -3.30 -4.54 11.42
N PHE A 59 -2.54 -4.69 10.33
CA PHE A 59 -3.09 -4.56 8.99
C PHE A 59 -4.09 -5.68 8.68
N ALA A 60 -3.78 -6.93 9.01
CA ALA A 60 -4.71 -8.05 8.83
C ALA A 60 -6.02 -7.82 9.62
N ASP A 61 -5.91 -7.46 10.91
CA ASP A 61 -7.06 -7.13 11.76
C ASP A 61 -7.90 -5.97 11.19
N LEU A 62 -7.25 -4.93 10.64
CA LEU A 62 -7.93 -3.83 9.98
C LEU A 62 -8.72 -4.31 8.75
N MET A 63 -8.11 -5.13 7.89
CA MET A 63 -8.74 -5.64 6.67
C MET A 63 -9.92 -6.57 6.99
N GLU A 64 -9.82 -7.39 8.03
CA GLU A 64 -10.90 -8.28 8.47
C GLU A 64 -12.09 -7.49 9.05
N LYS A 65 -11.82 -6.38 9.76
CA LYS A 65 -12.86 -5.56 10.40
C LYS A 65 -13.54 -4.56 9.46
N GLN A 66 -12.77 -3.94 8.58
CA GLN A 66 -13.22 -2.82 7.74
C GLN A 66 -13.41 -3.22 6.28
N GLY A 67 -12.74 -4.28 5.82
CA GLY A 67 -12.87 -4.79 4.48
C GLY A 67 -14.20 -5.51 4.27
N LYS A 68 -14.79 -5.34 3.09
CA LYS A 68 -15.95 -6.11 2.68
C LYS A 68 -15.49 -7.50 2.18
N PRO A 69 -16.05 -8.62 2.70
CA PRO A 69 -15.71 -9.95 2.20
C PRO A 69 -15.95 -10.07 0.70
N ALA A 70 -14.96 -10.60 -0.01
CA ALA A 70 -15.01 -10.87 -1.44
C ALA A 70 -14.38 -12.24 -1.71
N LYS A 71 -14.88 -12.94 -2.74
CA LYS A 71 -14.32 -14.23 -3.14
C LYS A 71 -12.98 -14.01 -3.83
N SER A 72 -11.96 -14.79 -3.45
CA SER A 72 -10.72 -14.85 -4.23
C SER A 72 -11.01 -15.40 -5.62
N LYS A 73 -10.32 -14.85 -6.63
CA LYS A 73 -10.33 -15.37 -8.00
C LYS A 73 -9.25 -16.41 -8.20
#